data_AF-A0A830F7I9-F1
#
_entry.id   AF-A0A830F7I9-F1
#
_cell.length_a   1.000
_cell.length_b   1.000
_cell.length_c   1.000
_cell.angle_alpha   90.00
_cell.angle_beta   90.00
_cell.angle_gamma   90.00
#
_symmetry.space_group_name_H-M   'P 1'
#
loop_
_entity.id
_entity.type
_entity.pdbx_description
1 polymer ?
#
loop_
_entity_poly.entity_id
_entity_poly.type
_entity_poly.pdbx_seq_one_letter_code
_entity_poly.pdbx_strand_id
1 'polypeptide(L)'
;MNEEFETLDVAVVDAFTDEPLAGNPAGVVLDGDGLAADQMQRIAREVNASETAFVRESDDADRRLRYFTPTDEVDLCGHATIATHARLFEEGVIDAGTHSIETNVGVLDIDVEDDGTVWMTQERPDVRGVDVEYERVADAIDVDVAALEDVGADLPVARATTGLPFLVVPVNFLEHLGAAAPDFDAVEALADEFDCAGVYALTFDAVGVDSTLHGRCWVPGLGIDEDPVTGTASGAVGGYLERFDAFDDFPDELRFEQGHYVDRPGTVRVRVDDRAHVAGTAVTSIDGDLIIPEPEADDILEA
;
A
#
# COMPACT_ATOMS: atom_id res chain seq x y z
N MET A 1 -33.32 4.10 -28.44
CA MET A 1 -32.87 3.06 -27.50
C MET A 1 -32.65 3.82 -26.21
N ASN A 2 -33.47 3.57 -25.20
CA ASN A 2 -33.12 4.00 -23.85
C ASN A 2 -32.16 2.90 -23.39
N GLU A 3 -30.87 3.21 -23.32
CA GLU A 3 -29.95 2.40 -22.52
C GLU A 3 -30.43 2.53 -21.07
N GLU A 4 -30.76 1.41 -20.44
CA GLU A 4 -31.06 1.38 -19.01
C GLU A 4 -29.72 1.49 -18.27
N PHE A 5 -29.70 2.28 -17.19
CA PHE A 5 -28.51 2.50 -16.37
C PHE A 5 -28.74 1.87 -15.00
N GLU A 6 -27.67 1.32 -14.44
CA GLU A 6 -27.66 0.78 -13.08
C GLU A 6 -27.03 1.78 -12.12
N THR A 7 -27.43 1.74 -10.85
CA THR A 7 -26.89 2.58 -9.78
C THR A 7 -26.10 1.68 -8.84
N LEU A 8 -24.85 2.04 -8.57
CA LEU A 8 -23.90 1.28 -7.77
C LEU A 8 -23.39 2.14 -6.62
N ASP A 9 -23.37 1.62 -5.40
CA ASP A 9 -22.73 2.26 -4.25
C ASP A 9 -21.21 2.20 -4.41
N VAL A 10 -20.56 3.36 -4.30
CA VAL A 10 -19.11 3.51 -4.41
C VAL A 10 -18.61 4.48 -3.36
N ALA A 11 -17.61 4.05 -2.61
CA ALA A 11 -16.90 4.88 -1.66
C ALA A 11 -15.45 5.12 -2.08
N VAL A 12 -14.88 6.24 -1.65
CA VAL A 12 -13.42 6.42 -1.55
C VAL A 12 -13.08 6.45 -0.07
N VAL A 13 -12.18 5.55 0.32
CA VAL A 13 -11.78 5.30 1.69
C VAL A 13 -10.27 5.49 1.80
N ASP A 14 -9.88 6.37 2.70
CA ASP A 14 -8.49 6.72 2.95
C ASP A 14 -7.88 5.76 3.98
N ALA A 15 -6.99 4.86 3.53
CA ALA A 15 -6.34 3.85 4.36
C ALA A 15 -5.11 4.40 5.10
N PHE A 16 -4.76 3.76 6.22
CA PHE A 16 -3.64 4.12 7.11
C PHE A 16 -3.77 5.50 7.75
N THR A 17 -4.99 5.97 7.95
CA THR A 17 -5.30 7.25 8.57
C THR A 17 -6.66 7.21 9.25
N ASP A 18 -6.89 8.10 10.22
CA ASP A 18 -8.19 8.44 10.78
C ASP A 18 -8.66 9.84 10.36
N GLU A 19 -7.86 10.56 9.57
CA GLU A 19 -8.17 11.86 9.00
C GLU A 19 -8.56 11.75 7.52
N PRO A 20 -9.77 12.21 7.13
CA PRO A 20 -10.17 12.25 5.73
C PRO A 20 -9.23 13.10 4.88
N LEU A 21 -9.03 12.69 3.63
CA LEU A 21 -8.12 13.30 2.64
C LEU A 21 -6.63 13.13 2.96
N ALA A 22 -6.28 12.29 3.94
CA ALA A 22 -4.92 11.87 4.25
C ALA A 22 -4.71 10.39 3.90
N GLY A 23 -3.59 9.77 4.26
CA GLY A 23 -3.34 8.35 3.98
C GLY A 23 -3.37 7.96 2.49
N ASN A 24 -3.62 6.69 2.20
CA ASN A 24 -3.65 6.16 0.83
C ASN A 24 -5.10 5.90 0.36
N PRO A 25 -5.62 6.63 -0.64
CA PRO A 25 -7.02 6.54 -1.04
C PRO A 25 -7.30 5.30 -1.89
N ALA A 26 -8.28 4.50 -1.49
CA ALA A 26 -8.80 3.39 -2.28
C ALA A 26 -10.29 3.58 -2.61
N GLY A 27 -10.66 3.25 -3.84
CA GLY A 27 -12.06 3.02 -4.20
C GLY A 27 -12.56 1.71 -3.58
N VAL A 28 -13.79 1.68 -3.09
CA VAL A 28 -14.42 0.49 -2.52
C VAL A 28 -15.83 0.33 -3.09
N VAL A 29 -16.09 -0.83 -3.66
CA VAL A 29 -17.42 -1.26 -4.13
C VAL A 29 -17.79 -2.54 -3.37
N LEU A 30 -18.74 -2.43 -2.44
CA LEU A 30 -19.14 -3.55 -1.58
C LEU A 30 -20.06 -4.56 -2.27
N ASP A 31 -20.76 -4.16 -3.33
CA ASP A 31 -21.63 -5.02 -4.14
C ASP A 31 -21.06 -5.14 -5.56
N GLY A 32 -19.98 -5.90 -5.69
CA GLY A 32 -19.29 -6.13 -6.96
C GLY A 32 -19.82 -7.34 -7.75
N ASP A 33 -20.87 -8.01 -7.26
CA ASP A 33 -21.41 -9.19 -7.93
C ASP A 33 -22.23 -8.82 -9.18
N GLY A 34 -22.12 -9.67 -10.20
CA GLY A 34 -22.72 -9.41 -11.52
C GLY A 34 -21.91 -8.47 -12.43
N LEU A 35 -20.93 -7.72 -11.90
CA LEU A 35 -20.07 -6.87 -12.72
C LEU A 35 -19.06 -7.71 -13.53
N ALA A 36 -18.97 -7.42 -14.83
CA ALA A 36 -17.92 -7.95 -15.69
C ALA A 36 -16.57 -7.26 -15.43
N ALA A 37 -15.45 -7.89 -15.84
CA ALA A 37 -14.12 -7.33 -15.61
C ALA A 37 -13.88 -5.99 -16.32
N ASP A 38 -14.43 -5.81 -17.52
CA ASP A 38 -14.36 -4.55 -18.26
C ASP A 38 -15.20 -3.45 -17.58
N GLN A 39 -16.34 -3.78 -16.98
CA GLN A 39 -17.12 -2.84 -16.17
C GLN A 39 -16.33 -2.41 -14.93
N MET A 40 -15.76 -3.36 -14.17
CA MET A 40 -14.90 -3.05 -13.02
C MET A 40 -13.75 -2.13 -13.41
N GLN A 41 -13.07 -2.41 -14.52
CA GLN A 41 -12.00 -1.56 -15.04
C GLN A 41 -12.47 -0.13 -15.37
N ARG A 42 -13.65 0.00 -16.00
CA ARG A 42 -14.24 1.31 -16.33
C ARG A 42 -14.65 2.08 -15.08
N ILE A 43 -15.20 1.39 -14.08
CA ILE A 43 -15.55 1.97 -12.78
C ILE A 43 -14.28 2.46 -12.08
N ALA A 44 -13.26 1.62 -11.96
CA ALA A 44 -11.98 2.00 -11.33
C ALA A 44 -11.35 3.22 -12.01
N ARG A 45 -11.46 3.31 -13.33
CA ARG A 45 -11.02 4.47 -14.11
C ARG A 45 -11.84 5.74 -13.84
N GLU A 46 -13.15 5.63 -13.61
CA GLU A 46 -14.01 6.78 -13.30
C GLU A 46 -13.81 7.25 -11.84
N VAL A 47 -13.66 6.32 -10.90
CA VAL A 47 -13.34 6.60 -9.50
C VAL A 47 -11.95 7.25 -9.38
N ASN A 48 -10.98 6.75 -10.15
CA ASN A 48 -9.65 7.32 -10.28
C ASN A 48 -8.90 7.48 -8.93
N ALA A 49 -9.12 6.52 -8.02
CA ALA A 49 -8.22 6.24 -6.90
C ALA A 49 -6.99 5.46 -7.40
N SER A 50 -5.98 5.24 -6.55
CA SER A 50 -4.82 4.41 -6.93
C SER A 50 -5.27 2.99 -7.30
N GLU A 51 -6.16 2.42 -6.49
CA GLU A 51 -6.83 1.16 -6.73
C GLU A 51 -8.29 1.24 -6.28
N THR A 52 -9.15 0.48 -6.95
CA THR A 52 -10.54 0.23 -6.55
C THR A 52 -10.71 -1.25 -6.25
N ALA A 53 -11.16 -1.58 -5.04
CA ALA A 53 -11.48 -2.93 -4.61
C ALA A 53 -12.97 -3.23 -4.83
N PHE A 54 -13.25 -4.39 -5.43
CA PHE A 54 -14.59 -4.91 -5.65
C PHE A 54 -14.80 -6.15 -4.79
N VAL A 55 -15.78 -6.08 -3.89
CA VAL A 55 -16.18 -7.19 -3.03
C VAL A 55 -17.17 -8.09 -3.78
N ARG A 56 -16.96 -9.40 -3.68
CA ARG A 56 -17.79 -10.42 -4.32
C ARG A 56 -18.01 -11.61 -3.40
N GLU A 57 -19.01 -12.43 -3.72
CA GLU A 57 -19.15 -13.77 -3.15
C GLU A 57 -17.94 -14.67 -3.51
N SER A 58 -17.56 -15.55 -2.58
CA SER A 58 -16.55 -16.58 -2.78
C SER A 58 -17.06 -17.94 -2.31
N ASP A 59 -16.64 -19.01 -2.98
CA ASP A 59 -16.90 -20.39 -2.58
C ASP A 59 -15.85 -20.92 -1.57
N ASP A 60 -14.68 -20.28 -1.51
CA ASP A 60 -13.49 -20.77 -0.78
C ASP A 60 -13.11 -19.90 0.43
N ALA A 61 -13.71 -18.72 0.57
CA ALA A 61 -13.47 -17.74 1.65
C ALA A 61 -14.76 -17.00 2.02
N ASP A 62 -14.72 -16.13 3.02
CA ASP A 62 -15.90 -15.32 3.41
C ASP A 62 -16.31 -14.36 2.28
N ARG A 63 -15.33 -13.84 1.52
CA ARG A 63 -15.52 -12.93 0.37
C ARG A 63 -14.40 -13.11 -0.65
N ARG A 64 -14.61 -12.66 -1.88
CA ARG A 64 -13.55 -12.45 -2.88
C ARG A 64 -13.32 -10.97 -3.09
N LEU A 65 -12.06 -10.56 -3.17
CA LEU A 65 -11.67 -9.21 -3.57
C LEU A 65 -10.95 -9.22 -4.93
N ARG A 66 -11.33 -8.29 -5.80
CA ARG A 66 -10.59 -7.95 -7.02
C ARG A 66 -10.16 -6.50 -6.98
N TYR A 67 -8.97 -6.19 -7.45
CA TYR A 67 -8.37 -4.87 -7.37
C TYR A 67 -8.06 -4.36 -8.76
N PHE A 68 -8.44 -3.12 -9.05
CA PHE A 68 -8.18 -2.50 -10.33
C PHE A 68 -7.54 -1.13 -10.10
N THR A 69 -6.41 -0.89 -10.74
CA THR A 69 -5.94 0.47 -10.99
C THR A 69 -6.83 1.11 -12.07
N PRO A 70 -6.66 2.41 -12.38
CA PRO A 70 -7.37 3.02 -13.50
C PRO A 70 -7.07 2.38 -14.87
N THR A 71 -6.02 1.56 -14.99
CA THR A 71 -5.60 0.97 -16.27
C THR A 71 -5.63 -0.55 -16.32
N ASP A 72 -5.40 -1.24 -15.21
CA ASP A 72 -5.20 -2.70 -15.18
C ASP A 72 -5.74 -3.34 -13.88
N GLU A 73 -6.03 -4.64 -13.93
CA GLU A 73 -6.27 -5.45 -12.73
C GLU A 73 -4.94 -5.81 -12.07
N VAL A 74 -4.90 -5.74 -10.73
CA VAL A 74 -3.74 -6.19 -9.93
C VAL A 74 -4.15 -7.32 -9.00
N ASP A 75 -3.23 -8.25 -8.76
CA ASP A 75 -3.58 -9.51 -8.07
C ASP A 75 -3.86 -9.34 -6.57
N LEU A 76 -3.26 -8.31 -5.95
CA LEU A 76 -3.40 -7.98 -4.54
C LEU A 76 -3.04 -6.51 -4.30
N CYS A 77 -3.82 -5.80 -3.48
CA CYS A 77 -3.47 -4.47 -2.99
C CYS A 77 -3.75 -4.35 -1.48
N GLY A 78 -2.70 -4.04 -0.71
CA GLY A 78 -2.77 -4.03 0.76
C GLY A 78 -3.64 -2.90 1.33
N HIS A 79 -3.45 -1.66 0.87
CA HIS A 79 -4.21 -0.52 1.39
C HIS A 79 -5.69 -0.59 0.98
N ALA A 80 -5.99 -1.07 -0.23
CA ALA A 80 -7.37 -1.29 -0.68
C ALA A 80 -8.04 -2.42 0.11
N THR A 81 -7.31 -3.46 0.51
CA THR A 81 -7.80 -4.49 1.45
C THR A 81 -8.16 -3.88 2.80
N ILE A 82 -7.28 -3.06 3.37
CA ILE A 82 -7.50 -2.39 4.66
C ILE A 82 -8.71 -1.45 4.59
N ALA A 83 -8.78 -0.60 3.55
CA ALA A 83 -9.91 0.28 3.28
C ALA A 83 -11.23 -0.50 3.19
N THR A 84 -11.24 -1.61 2.44
CA THR A 84 -12.44 -2.44 2.24
C THR A 84 -12.94 -3.04 3.55
N HIS A 85 -12.05 -3.60 4.38
CA HIS A 85 -12.45 -4.21 5.65
C HIS A 85 -12.86 -3.18 6.70
N ALA A 86 -12.19 -2.02 6.73
CA ALA A 86 -12.59 -0.92 7.59
C ALA A 86 -14.01 -0.43 7.22
N ARG A 87 -14.32 -0.29 5.92
CA ARG A 87 -15.66 0.06 5.43
C ARG A 87 -16.70 -1.00 5.78
N LEU A 88 -16.39 -2.29 5.54
CA LEU A 88 -17.28 -3.41 5.91
C LEU A 88 -17.59 -3.41 7.41
N PHE A 89 -16.61 -3.11 8.26
CA PHE A 89 -16.78 -3.03 9.70
C PHE A 89 -17.61 -1.79 10.11
N GLU A 90 -17.32 -0.62 9.52
CA GLU A 90 -18.07 0.62 9.72
C GLU A 90 -19.57 0.46 9.40
N GLU A 91 -19.88 -0.20 8.29
CA GLU A 91 -21.26 -0.48 7.84
C GLU A 91 -21.95 -1.62 8.62
N GLY A 92 -21.24 -2.27 9.55
CA GLY A 92 -21.78 -3.39 10.34
C GLY A 92 -22.03 -4.66 9.52
N VAL A 93 -21.35 -4.80 8.38
CA VAL A 93 -21.39 -6.00 7.52
C VAL A 93 -20.50 -7.11 8.10
N ILE A 94 -19.45 -6.74 8.84
CA ILE A 94 -18.62 -7.65 9.64
C ILE A 94 -18.48 -7.16 11.08
N ASP A 95 -18.29 -8.12 12.00
CA ASP A 95 -17.84 -7.86 13.35
C ASP A 95 -16.31 -7.94 13.44
N ALA A 96 -15.73 -7.53 14.58
CA ALA A 96 -14.32 -7.77 14.87
C ALA A 96 -14.00 -9.28 14.89
N GLY A 97 -12.79 -9.63 14.46
CA GLY A 97 -12.32 -11.01 14.32
C GLY A 97 -11.56 -11.25 13.02
N THR A 98 -11.24 -12.52 12.75
CA THR A 98 -10.55 -12.96 11.54
C THR A 98 -11.55 -13.21 10.42
N HIS A 99 -11.31 -12.62 9.25
CA HIS A 99 -12.10 -12.77 8.02
C HIS A 99 -11.20 -13.25 6.90
N SER A 100 -11.65 -14.24 6.15
CA SER A 100 -10.93 -14.78 5.01
C SER A 100 -11.34 -14.09 3.71
N ILE A 101 -10.37 -13.73 2.88
CA ILE A 101 -10.59 -13.21 1.54
C ILE A 101 -9.91 -14.06 0.48
N GLU A 102 -10.62 -14.36 -0.60
CA GLU A 102 -10.06 -14.92 -1.82
C GLU A 102 -9.55 -13.79 -2.72
N THR A 103 -8.34 -13.93 -3.25
CA THR A 103 -7.71 -13.02 -4.21
C THR A 103 -7.09 -13.81 -5.36
N ASN A 104 -6.49 -13.14 -6.35
CA ASN A 104 -5.82 -13.85 -7.45
C ASN A 104 -4.55 -14.61 -7.00
N VAL A 105 -3.97 -14.25 -5.84
CA VAL A 105 -2.83 -14.95 -5.24
C VAL A 105 -3.24 -16.02 -4.22
N GLY A 106 -4.54 -16.23 -4.00
CA GLY A 106 -5.10 -17.22 -3.08
C GLY A 106 -5.88 -16.61 -1.91
N VAL A 107 -6.16 -17.43 -0.91
CA VAL A 107 -6.92 -17.03 0.28
C VAL A 107 -6.00 -16.45 1.35
N LEU A 108 -6.38 -15.30 1.90
CA LEU A 108 -5.67 -14.57 2.94
C LEU A 108 -6.59 -14.32 4.13
N ASP A 109 -6.03 -14.34 5.34
CA ASP A 109 -6.73 -13.97 6.56
C ASP A 109 -6.47 -12.49 6.90
N ILE A 110 -7.54 -11.78 7.25
CA ILE A 110 -7.57 -10.38 7.63
C ILE A 110 -8.19 -10.26 9.02
N ASP A 111 -7.46 -9.70 9.97
CA ASP A 111 -7.95 -9.52 11.34
C ASP A 111 -8.46 -8.10 11.53
N VAL A 112 -9.67 -7.95 12.05
CA VAL A 112 -10.27 -6.65 12.41
C VAL A 112 -10.38 -6.56 13.92
N GLU A 113 -9.75 -5.55 14.53
CA GLU A 113 -9.83 -5.27 15.97
C GLU A 113 -11.16 -4.58 16.33
N ASP A 114 -11.55 -4.60 17.62
CA ASP A 114 -12.79 -3.97 18.11
C ASP A 114 -12.86 -2.45 17.85
N ASP A 115 -11.70 -1.80 17.63
CA ASP A 115 -11.59 -0.37 17.31
C ASP A 115 -11.60 -0.08 15.79
N GLY A 116 -11.73 -1.11 14.95
CA GLY A 116 -11.73 -1.00 13.49
C GLY A 116 -10.33 -1.02 12.86
N THR A 117 -9.25 -1.21 13.63
CA THR A 117 -7.93 -1.45 13.06
C THR A 117 -7.95 -2.75 12.25
N VAL A 118 -7.49 -2.70 11.01
CA VAL A 118 -7.39 -3.87 10.13
C VAL A 118 -5.94 -4.31 10.02
N TRP A 119 -5.67 -5.58 10.32
CA TRP A 119 -4.39 -6.25 10.16
C TRP A 119 -4.41 -7.19 8.96
N MET A 120 -3.32 -7.12 8.18
CA MET A 120 -3.06 -7.99 7.05
C MET A 120 -1.71 -8.67 7.21
N THR A 121 -1.69 -9.98 7.02
CA THR A 121 -0.46 -10.77 7.00
C THR A 121 0.17 -10.74 5.61
N GLN A 122 1.46 -10.43 5.54
CA GLN A 122 2.26 -10.47 4.33
C GLN A 122 3.13 -11.74 4.28
N GLU A 123 3.90 -11.91 3.20
CA GLU A 123 4.85 -13.02 3.14
C GLU A 123 5.99 -12.84 4.16
N ARG A 124 6.75 -13.91 4.36
CA ARG A 124 7.98 -13.86 5.14
C ARG A 124 8.94 -12.85 4.51
N PRO A 125 9.50 -11.89 5.28
CA PRO A 125 10.48 -10.97 4.75
C PRO A 125 11.70 -11.69 4.16
N ASP A 126 12.06 -11.34 2.92
CA ASP A 126 13.33 -11.69 2.29
C ASP A 126 14.17 -10.42 2.14
N VAL A 127 15.29 -10.38 2.85
CA VAL A 127 16.14 -9.19 2.97
C VAL A 127 17.58 -9.54 2.66
N ARG A 128 18.17 -8.78 1.73
CA ARG A 128 19.58 -8.87 1.37
C ARG A 128 20.21 -7.49 1.20
N GLY A 129 21.36 -7.28 1.82
CA GLY A 129 22.21 -6.12 1.51
C GLY A 129 22.58 -6.13 0.02
N VAL A 130 22.70 -4.95 -0.56
CA VAL A 130 23.14 -4.79 -1.95
C VAL A 130 24.47 -4.04 -2.00
N ASP A 131 25.22 -4.30 -3.06
CA ASP A 131 26.47 -3.60 -3.34
C ASP A 131 26.15 -2.43 -4.27
N VAL A 132 26.05 -1.22 -3.69
CA VAL A 132 25.73 0.01 -4.41
C VAL A 132 26.54 1.16 -3.81
N GLU A 133 27.15 1.95 -4.68
CA GLU A 133 27.88 3.15 -4.27
C GLU A 133 26.91 4.20 -3.73
N TYR A 134 27.18 4.73 -2.54
CA TYR A 134 26.28 5.68 -1.88
C TYR A 134 26.14 6.98 -2.66
N GLU A 135 27.19 7.44 -3.35
CA GLU A 135 27.10 8.61 -4.23
C GLU A 135 26.02 8.44 -5.29
N ARG A 136 25.88 7.24 -5.85
CA ARG A 136 24.86 6.98 -6.87
C ARG A 136 23.45 7.02 -6.30
N VAL A 137 23.26 6.48 -5.10
CA VAL A 137 21.96 6.52 -4.40
C VAL A 137 21.63 7.97 -4.03
N ALA A 138 22.61 8.68 -3.48
CA ALA A 138 22.48 10.08 -3.07
C ALA A 138 22.17 11.00 -4.25
N ASP A 139 22.83 10.82 -5.40
CA ASP A 139 22.54 11.53 -6.63
C ASP A 139 21.11 11.26 -7.13
N ALA A 140 20.62 10.01 -7.03
CA ALA A 140 19.28 9.64 -7.49
C ALA A 140 18.16 10.25 -6.64
N ILE A 141 18.36 10.37 -5.32
CA ILE A 141 17.36 10.93 -4.39
C ILE A 141 17.62 12.42 -4.05
N ASP A 142 18.65 13.03 -4.66
CA ASP A 142 19.12 14.41 -4.45
C ASP A 142 19.39 14.76 -2.97
N VAL A 143 20.31 14.01 -2.34
CA VAL A 143 20.82 14.29 -0.98
C VAL A 143 22.35 14.32 -0.95
N ASP A 144 22.94 14.90 0.10
CA ASP A 144 24.38 14.78 0.34
C ASP A 144 24.73 13.31 0.67
N VAL A 145 25.79 12.76 0.08
CA VAL A 145 26.21 11.36 0.34
C VAL A 145 26.47 11.09 1.83
N ALA A 146 26.93 12.10 2.58
CA ALA A 146 27.13 11.98 4.03
C ALA A 146 25.81 11.67 4.78
N ALA A 147 24.65 11.97 4.17
CA ALA A 147 23.37 11.64 4.74
C ALA A 147 23.09 10.12 4.75
N LEU A 148 23.77 9.35 3.90
CA LEU A 148 23.66 7.90 3.83
C LEU A 148 24.74 7.18 4.66
N GLU A 149 25.86 7.85 4.95
CA GLU A 149 26.98 7.27 5.70
C GLU A 149 26.78 7.36 7.23
N ASP A 150 26.23 8.47 7.72
CA ASP A 150 26.12 8.77 9.16
C ASP A 150 24.73 8.40 9.74
N VAL A 151 24.16 7.27 9.30
CA VAL A 151 22.92 6.74 9.87
C VAL A 151 23.32 6.01 11.16
N GLY A 152 22.79 6.41 12.31
CA GLY A 152 23.32 6.02 13.64
C GLY A 152 23.39 4.51 13.98
N ALA A 153 22.94 3.63 13.09
CA ALA A 153 23.11 2.18 13.13
C ALA A 153 23.76 1.74 11.80
N ASP A 154 24.58 0.67 11.80
CA ASP A 154 25.26 0.10 10.62
C ASP A 154 24.26 -0.53 9.63
N LEU A 155 23.30 0.27 9.16
CA LEU A 155 22.19 -0.10 8.30
C LEU A 155 22.58 0.11 6.84
N PRO A 156 22.82 -0.96 6.06
CA PRO A 156 23.21 -0.83 4.67
C PRO A 156 22.00 -0.56 3.79
N VAL A 157 22.22 -0.03 2.59
CA VAL A 157 21.22 -0.12 1.53
C VAL A 157 20.95 -1.60 1.22
N ALA A 158 19.68 -1.97 1.15
CA ALA A 158 19.29 -3.37 0.97
C ALA A 158 18.04 -3.50 0.11
N ARG A 159 17.92 -4.64 -0.56
CA ARG A 159 16.65 -5.09 -1.11
C ARG A 159 15.88 -5.81 -0.01
N ALA A 160 14.63 -5.40 0.21
CA ALA A 160 13.69 -6.05 1.11
C ALA A 160 12.37 -6.32 0.39
N THR A 161 11.73 -7.46 0.67
CA THR A 161 10.42 -7.81 0.10
C THR A 161 9.60 -8.67 1.05
N THR A 162 8.29 -8.50 0.99
CA THR A 162 7.26 -9.38 1.56
C THR A 162 6.23 -9.78 0.48
N GLY A 163 6.67 -9.71 -0.79
CA GLY A 163 5.88 -9.94 -2.00
C GLY A 163 6.40 -9.03 -3.12
N LEU A 164 6.28 -7.70 -2.93
CA LEU A 164 6.83 -6.69 -3.82
C LEU A 164 8.17 -6.13 -3.27
N PRO A 165 9.28 -6.22 -4.02
CA PRO A 165 10.59 -5.77 -3.55
C PRO A 165 10.80 -4.25 -3.62
N PHE A 166 11.49 -3.72 -2.61
CA PHE A 166 11.90 -2.32 -2.52
C PHE A 166 13.39 -2.21 -2.18
N LEU A 167 14.03 -1.17 -2.71
CA LEU A 167 15.36 -0.77 -2.27
C LEU A 167 15.22 0.12 -1.04
N VAL A 168 15.57 -0.40 0.12
CA VAL A 168 15.52 0.31 1.41
C VAL A 168 16.78 1.14 1.58
N VAL A 169 16.60 2.45 1.75
CA VAL A 169 17.69 3.43 1.83
C VAL A 169 17.59 4.21 3.16
N PRO A 170 18.42 3.88 4.16
CA PRO A 170 18.49 4.67 5.38
C PRO A 170 19.12 6.04 5.12
N VAL A 171 18.51 7.09 5.66
CA VAL A 171 18.95 8.48 5.57
C VAL A 171 19.02 9.06 6.98
N ASN A 172 20.09 9.77 7.31
CA ASN A 172 20.19 10.42 8.61
C ASN A 172 19.29 11.66 8.68
N PHE A 173 18.57 11.81 9.79
CA PHE A 173 17.68 12.94 10.09
C PHE A 173 16.53 13.19 9.11
N LEU A 174 15.45 13.79 9.65
CA LEU A 174 14.29 14.16 8.87
C LEU A 174 14.58 15.31 7.91
N GLU A 175 15.49 16.20 8.28
CA GLU A 175 15.86 17.36 7.46
C GLU A 175 16.38 16.96 6.08
N HIS A 176 17.21 15.92 6.00
CA HIS A 176 17.76 15.46 4.72
C HIS A 176 16.72 14.68 3.91
N LEU A 177 16.02 13.72 4.53
CA LEU A 177 14.97 12.98 3.84
C LEU A 177 13.82 13.88 3.37
N GLY A 178 13.50 14.91 4.14
CA GLY A 178 12.47 15.89 3.80
C GLY A 178 12.87 16.87 2.71
N ALA A 179 14.16 17.17 2.58
CA ALA A 179 14.69 18.00 1.50
C ALA A 179 14.94 17.22 0.20
N ALA A 180 14.93 15.88 0.25
CA ALA A 180 15.18 15.02 -0.91
C ALA A 180 14.22 15.33 -2.07
N ALA A 181 14.80 15.49 -3.26
CA ALA A 181 14.11 15.84 -4.50
C ALA A 181 14.52 14.85 -5.60
N PRO A 182 13.97 13.61 -5.57
CA PRO A 182 14.43 12.52 -6.42
C PRO A 182 14.35 12.83 -7.92
N ASP A 183 15.37 12.43 -8.66
CA ASP A 183 15.28 12.25 -10.11
C ASP A 183 14.57 10.92 -10.38
N PHE A 184 13.29 10.99 -10.73
CA PHE A 184 12.45 9.80 -10.87
C PHE A 184 12.95 8.83 -11.95
N ASP A 185 13.54 9.33 -13.04
CA ASP A 185 14.15 8.45 -14.06
C ASP A 185 15.37 7.71 -13.47
N ALA A 186 16.15 8.37 -12.62
CA ALA A 186 17.29 7.75 -11.94
C ALA A 186 16.86 6.77 -10.85
N VAL A 187 15.78 7.07 -10.11
CA VAL A 187 15.17 6.18 -9.12
C VAL A 187 14.63 4.91 -9.78
N GLU A 188 13.90 5.05 -10.91
CA GLU A 188 13.40 3.90 -11.67
C GLU A 188 14.55 3.01 -12.13
N ALA A 189 15.58 3.60 -12.77
CA ALA A 189 16.74 2.86 -13.25
C ALA A 189 17.53 2.18 -12.12
N LEU A 190 17.61 2.81 -10.94
CA LEU A 190 18.25 2.24 -9.76
C LEU A 190 17.43 1.06 -9.20
N ALA A 191 16.10 1.21 -9.10
CA ALA A 191 15.23 0.16 -8.60
C ALA A 191 15.23 -1.07 -9.53
N ASP A 192 15.15 -0.85 -10.85
CA ASP A 192 15.20 -1.88 -11.88
C ASP A 192 16.47 -2.73 -11.79
N GLU A 193 17.63 -2.11 -11.56
CA GLU A 193 18.90 -2.84 -11.44
C GLU A 193 18.91 -3.87 -10.31
N PHE A 194 18.16 -3.59 -9.23
CA PHE A 194 18.07 -4.46 -8.06
C PHE A 194 16.80 -5.30 -8.02
N ASP A 195 16.05 -5.39 -9.13
CA ASP A 195 14.75 -6.05 -9.22
C ASP A 195 13.81 -5.57 -8.11
N CYS A 196 13.67 -4.25 -7.97
CA CYS A 196 12.83 -3.56 -7.01
C CYS A 196 11.78 -2.69 -7.73
N ALA A 197 10.59 -2.54 -7.15
CA ALA A 197 9.54 -1.68 -7.67
C ALA A 197 9.81 -0.18 -7.44
N GLY A 198 10.72 0.14 -6.51
CA GLY A 198 11.06 1.51 -6.16
C GLY A 198 12.03 1.59 -4.99
N VAL A 199 12.21 2.81 -4.50
CA VAL A 199 13.06 3.14 -3.35
C VAL A 199 12.18 3.49 -2.16
N TYR A 200 12.43 2.86 -1.02
CA TYR A 200 11.87 3.25 0.27
C TYR A 200 12.96 3.88 1.13
N ALA A 201 13.00 5.20 1.18
CA ALA A 201 13.97 5.92 2.01
C ALA A 201 13.38 6.15 3.41
N LEU A 202 14.18 5.93 4.46
CA LEU A 202 13.71 6.02 5.84
C LEU A 202 14.68 6.76 6.75
N THR A 203 14.15 7.33 7.83
CA THR A 203 14.93 7.87 8.94
C THR A 203 14.22 7.62 10.28
N PHE A 204 14.98 7.43 11.35
CA PHE A 204 14.40 7.29 12.71
C PHE A 204 14.01 8.64 13.35
N ASP A 205 14.30 9.75 12.67
CA ASP A 205 13.86 11.09 13.08
C ASP A 205 12.46 11.34 12.49
N ALA A 206 11.42 11.08 13.28
CA ALA A 206 10.02 11.16 12.84
C ALA A 206 9.32 12.43 13.36
N VAL A 207 8.27 12.85 12.66
CA VAL A 207 7.36 13.95 13.04
C VAL A 207 6.50 13.53 14.23
N GLY A 208 5.90 12.34 14.15
CA GLY A 208 5.07 11.77 15.20
C GLY A 208 5.90 11.27 16.38
N VAL A 209 5.50 11.67 17.59
CA VAL A 209 6.20 11.26 18.83
C VAL A 209 6.14 9.76 19.11
N ASP A 210 5.11 9.09 18.59
CA ASP A 210 4.91 7.65 18.72
C ASP A 210 5.40 6.88 17.48
N SER A 211 5.88 7.58 16.45
CA SER A 211 6.41 6.98 15.22
C SER A 211 7.81 6.45 15.47
N THR A 212 8.07 5.23 15.01
CA THR A 212 9.40 4.62 15.04
C THR A 212 10.31 5.23 13.98
N LEU A 213 9.77 5.48 12.79
CA LEU A 213 10.50 6.06 11.67
C LEU A 213 9.58 6.85 10.76
N HIS A 214 10.17 7.72 9.97
CA HIS A 214 9.59 8.41 8.83
C HIS A 214 10.07 7.77 7.54
N GLY A 215 9.16 7.47 6.63
CA GLY A 215 9.44 6.91 5.32
C GLY A 215 8.99 7.82 4.18
N ARG A 216 9.61 7.65 3.02
CA ARG A 216 9.13 8.11 1.71
C ARG A 216 9.31 6.98 0.71
N CYS A 217 8.32 6.74 -0.14
CA CYS A 217 8.35 5.65 -1.12
C CYS A 217 8.18 6.19 -2.53
N TRP A 218 9.22 6.07 -3.34
CA TRP A 218 9.24 6.49 -4.74
C TRP A 218 9.16 5.29 -5.64
N VAL A 219 8.12 5.21 -6.47
CA VAL A 219 7.79 4.05 -7.31
C VAL A 219 7.45 4.45 -8.76
N PRO A 220 8.28 5.29 -9.43
CA PRO A 220 7.94 5.84 -10.76
C PRO A 220 7.67 4.76 -11.82
N GLY A 221 8.31 3.59 -11.73
CA GLY A 221 8.05 2.45 -12.62
C GLY A 221 6.66 1.83 -12.48
N LEU A 222 5.92 2.16 -11.41
CA LEU A 222 4.51 1.80 -11.22
C LEU A 222 3.55 2.90 -11.72
N GLY A 223 4.06 3.96 -12.35
CA GLY A 223 3.27 5.08 -12.87
C GLY A 223 2.89 6.13 -11.84
N ILE A 224 3.46 6.06 -10.63
CA ILE A 224 3.28 7.03 -9.54
C ILE A 224 4.66 7.45 -9.03
N ASP A 225 4.94 8.75 -9.03
CA ASP A 225 6.23 9.28 -8.59
C ASP A 225 6.52 8.96 -7.11
N GLU A 226 5.59 9.32 -6.21
CA GLU A 226 5.68 9.08 -4.76
C GLU A 226 4.33 8.56 -4.24
N ASP A 227 4.35 7.36 -3.63
CA ASP A 227 3.16 6.75 -3.04
C ASP A 227 2.91 7.32 -1.62
N PRO A 228 1.67 7.72 -1.26
CA PRO A 228 1.38 8.33 0.03
C PRO A 228 1.73 7.46 1.24
N VAL A 229 1.25 6.21 1.26
CA VAL A 229 1.49 5.29 2.36
C VAL A 229 1.54 3.85 1.84
N THR A 230 2.71 3.22 1.98
CA THR A 230 2.99 1.95 1.31
C THR A 230 3.08 0.80 2.33
N GLY A 231 1.97 0.12 2.56
CA GLY A 231 1.91 -1.01 3.51
C GLY A 231 2.87 -2.16 3.15
N THR A 232 2.99 -2.52 1.88
CA THR A 232 3.91 -3.58 1.42
C THR A 232 5.37 -3.25 1.71
N ALA A 233 5.79 -2.02 1.41
CA ALA A 233 7.14 -1.56 1.74
C ALA A 233 7.36 -1.49 3.26
N SER A 234 6.35 -1.06 4.02
CA SER A 234 6.43 -0.99 5.48
C SER A 234 6.66 -2.37 6.12
N GLY A 235 5.96 -3.42 5.68
CA GLY A 235 6.23 -4.78 6.18
C GLY A 235 7.63 -5.28 5.81
N ALA A 236 8.09 -5.00 4.58
CA ALA A 236 9.45 -5.33 4.14
C ALA A 236 10.53 -4.59 4.95
N VAL A 237 10.30 -3.31 5.27
CA VAL A 237 11.17 -2.51 6.12
C VAL A 237 11.20 -3.04 7.55
N GLY A 238 10.06 -3.51 8.09
CA GLY A 238 10.06 -4.19 9.39
C GLY A 238 11.05 -5.36 9.43
N GLY A 239 10.99 -6.24 8.43
CA GLY A 239 11.95 -7.35 8.30
C GLY A 239 13.38 -6.90 8.05
N TYR A 240 13.58 -5.79 7.34
CA TYR A 240 14.90 -5.17 7.16
C TYR A 240 15.52 -4.73 8.49
N LEU A 241 14.74 -4.06 9.34
CA LEU A 241 15.19 -3.60 10.65
C LEU A 241 15.54 -4.79 11.55
N GLU A 242 14.76 -5.88 11.50
CA GLU A 242 15.05 -7.10 12.25
C GLU A 242 16.35 -7.75 11.73
N ARG A 243 16.49 -7.86 10.39
CA ARG A 243 17.61 -8.55 9.73
C ARG A 243 18.98 -7.94 10.06
N PHE A 244 19.02 -6.62 10.24
CA PHE A 244 20.22 -5.84 10.47
C PHE A 244 20.35 -5.33 11.91
N ASP A 245 19.60 -5.94 12.86
CA ASP A 245 19.70 -5.65 14.29
C ASP A 245 19.59 -4.14 14.60
N ALA A 246 18.61 -3.46 13.99
CA ALA A 246 18.42 -2.01 14.15
C ALA A 246 18.12 -1.57 15.60
N PHE A 247 17.71 -2.52 16.44
CA PHE A 247 17.40 -2.32 17.86
C PHE A 247 18.10 -3.39 18.70
N ASP A 248 18.57 -3.03 19.89
CA ASP A 248 19.12 -3.99 20.86
C ASP A 248 18.06 -5.02 21.30
N ASP A 249 16.84 -4.54 21.53
CA ASP A 249 15.64 -5.32 21.79
C ASP A 249 14.59 -4.93 20.73
N PHE A 250 14.24 -5.85 19.83
CA PHE A 250 13.31 -5.57 18.75
C PHE A 250 11.90 -5.29 19.30
N PRO A 251 11.28 -4.14 18.97
CA PRO A 251 9.94 -3.80 19.46
C PRO A 251 8.87 -4.81 19.02
N ASP A 252 7.91 -5.11 19.90
CA ASP A 252 6.75 -5.96 19.57
C ASP A 252 5.89 -5.37 18.43
N GLU A 253 5.89 -4.03 18.31
CA GLU A 253 5.19 -3.28 17.29
C GLU A 253 5.97 -2.01 16.93
N LEU A 254 6.07 -1.74 15.65
CA LEU A 254 6.68 -0.55 15.06
C LEU A 254 5.60 0.32 14.43
N ARG A 255 5.86 1.62 14.29
CA ARG A 255 4.95 2.59 13.67
C ARG A 255 5.69 3.41 12.63
N PHE A 256 5.32 3.25 11.37
CA PHE A 256 5.99 3.90 10.25
C PHE A 256 5.07 4.98 9.70
N GLU A 257 5.51 6.23 9.75
CA GLU A 257 4.77 7.33 9.17
C GLU A 257 5.28 7.63 7.74
N GLN A 258 4.39 8.01 6.85
CA GLN A 258 4.69 8.30 5.44
C GLN A 258 3.74 9.38 4.92
N GLY A 259 4.03 9.95 3.74
CA GLY A 259 3.05 10.74 2.97
C GLY A 259 3.00 12.23 3.32
N HIS A 260 3.79 12.68 4.29
CA HIS A 260 3.84 14.08 4.73
C HIS A 260 4.28 15.05 3.61
N TYR A 261 5.10 14.58 2.67
CA TYR A 261 5.65 15.39 1.57
C TYR A 261 4.80 15.35 0.29
N VAL A 262 3.71 14.57 0.30
CA VAL A 262 2.66 14.58 -0.74
C VAL A 262 1.30 15.00 -0.17
N ASP A 263 1.32 15.71 0.97
CA ASP A 263 0.14 16.22 1.69
C ASP A 263 -0.90 15.15 2.06
N ARG A 264 -0.45 13.92 2.26
CA ARG A 264 -1.29 12.76 2.62
C ARG A 264 -0.66 11.92 3.73
N PRO A 265 -0.48 12.49 4.94
CA PRO A 265 0.15 11.79 6.03
C PRO A 265 -0.64 10.53 6.42
N GLY A 266 0.06 9.46 6.76
CA GLY A 266 -0.56 8.26 7.34
C GLY A 266 0.47 7.43 8.10
N THR A 267 -0.03 6.43 8.83
CA THR A 267 0.77 5.58 9.71
C THR A 267 0.44 4.11 9.50
N VAL A 268 1.48 3.30 9.29
CA VAL A 268 1.39 1.84 9.24
C VAL A 268 1.91 1.27 10.55
N ARG A 269 1.11 0.45 11.22
CA ARG A 269 1.57 -0.41 12.33
C ARG A 269 2.21 -1.66 11.73
N VAL A 270 3.39 -2.02 12.20
CA VAL A 270 4.14 -3.18 11.68
C VAL A 270 4.51 -4.11 12.83
N ARG A 271 4.25 -5.40 12.66
CA ARG A 271 4.78 -6.46 13.52
C ARG A 271 5.56 -7.45 12.67
N VAL A 272 6.64 -7.99 13.22
CA VAL A 272 7.48 -8.97 12.53
C VAL A 272 7.67 -10.16 13.46
N ASP A 273 7.33 -11.34 12.95
CA ASP A 273 7.63 -12.61 13.56
C ASP A 273 8.23 -13.58 12.51
N ASP A 274 7.59 -14.72 12.26
CA ASP A 274 7.93 -15.56 11.12
C ASP A 274 7.46 -14.94 9.78
N ARG A 275 6.54 -13.98 9.83
CA ARG A 275 6.02 -13.15 8.73
C ARG A 275 6.00 -11.67 9.12
N ALA A 276 5.69 -10.82 8.15
CA ALA A 276 5.37 -9.42 8.42
C ALA A 276 3.85 -9.25 8.51
N HIS A 277 3.41 -8.42 9.45
CA HIS A 277 2.01 -8.02 9.59
C HIS A 277 1.94 -6.50 9.54
N VAL A 278 1.01 -5.98 8.75
CA VAL A 278 0.79 -4.55 8.63
C VAL A 278 -0.64 -4.20 8.98
N ALA A 279 -0.83 -3.05 9.62
CA ALA A 279 -2.14 -2.58 9.99
C ALA A 279 -2.30 -1.08 9.91
N GLY A 280 -3.55 -0.68 9.81
CA GLY A 280 -3.99 0.71 9.91
C GLY A 280 -5.49 0.80 10.13
N THR A 281 -5.92 1.98 10.54
CA THR A 281 -7.32 2.39 10.42
C THR A 281 -7.57 2.92 9.01
N ALA A 282 -8.84 3.12 8.67
CA ALA A 282 -9.22 3.84 7.47
C ALA A 282 -10.46 4.69 7.73
N VAL A 283 -10.68 5.69 6.89
CA VAL A 283 -11.83 6.60 7.00
C VAL A 283 -12.44 6.89 5.64
N THR A 284 -13.77 6.87 5.56
CA THR A 284 -14.51 7.18 4.33
C THR A 284 -14.47 8.68 4.03
N SER A 285 -13.97 9.08 2.85
CA SER A 285 -13.92 10.49 2.41
C SER A 285 -14.93 10.84 1.33
N ILE A 286 -15.33 9.87 0.51
CA ILE A 286 -16.43 9.99 -0.45
C ILE A 286 -17.34 8.77 -0.28
N ASP A 287 -18.65 8.99 -0.28
CA ASP A 287 -19.68 7.95 -0.21
C ASP A 287 -20.86 8.37 -1.10
N GLY A 288 -21.25 7.53 -2.05
CA GLY A 288 -22.41 7.81 -2.90
C GLY A 288 -22.59 6.88 -4.10
N ASP A 289 -23.49 7.31 -4.98
CA ASP A 289 -23.95 6.52 -6.11
C ASP A 289 -23.16 6.81 -7.40
N LEU A 290 -22.72 5.76 -8.09
CA LEU A 290 -22.21 5.80 -9.46
C LEU A 290 -23.26 5.22 -10.43
N ILE A 291 -23.51 5.94 -11.53
CA ILE A 291 -24.41 5.49 -12.59
C ILE A 291 -23.57 4.78 -13.66
N ILE A 292 -23.82 3.49 -13.89
CA ILE A 292 -23.06 2.65 -14.81
C ILE A 292 -23.96 2.12 -15.94
N PRO A 293 -23.40 1.83 -17.14
CA PRO A 293 -24.15 1.13 -18.17
C PRO A 293 -24.42 -0.32 -17.74
N GLU A 294 -25.56 -0.88 -18.17
CA GLU A 294 -25.82 -2.32 -18.04
C GLU A 294 -24.69 -3.14 -18.68
N PRO A 295 -24.42 -4.36 -18.15
CA PRO A 295 -23.45 -5.26 -18.75
C PRO A 295 -23.82 -5.50 -20.22
N GLU A 296 -22.86 -5.33 -21.13
CA GLU A 296 -23.07 -5.72 -22.53
C GLU A 296 -23.39 -7.22 -22.54
N ALA A 297 -24.65 -7.57 -22.82
CA ALA A 297 -25.00 -8.96 -23.09
C ALA A 297 -24.10 -9.40 -24.25
N ASP A 298 -23.32 -10.47 -24.06
CA ASP A 298 -22.47 -11.04 -25.11
C ASP A 298 -23.26 -11.16 -26.42
N ASP A 299 -23.14 -10.15 -27.28
CA ASP A 299 -23.55 -10.24 -28.66
C ASP A 299 -22.54 -11.19 -29.28
N ILE A 300 -22.83 -12.49 -29.17
CA ILE A 300 -22.26 -13.50 -30.05
C ILE A 300 -22.60 -13.00 -31.44
N LEU A 301 -21.63 -12.35 -32.08
CA LEU A 301 -21.65 -12.04 -33.50
C LEU A 301 -21.67 -13.39 -34.22
N GLU A 302 -22.87 -13.96 -34.40
CA GLU A 302 -23.10 -15.03 -35.37
C GLU A 302 -22.78 -14.47 -36.75
N ALA A 303 -21.59 -14.80 -37.24
CA ALA A 303 -21.15 -14.57 -38.62
C ALA A 303 -21.74 -15.61 -39.58
#